data_AF-A0A7X8ULN8-F1
#
_entry.id   AF-A0A7X8ULN8-F1
#
_cell.length_a   1.000
_cell.length_b   1.000
_cell.length_c   1.000
_cell.angle_alpha   90.00
_cell.angle_beta   90.00
_cell.angle_gamma   90.00
#
_symmetry.space_group_name_H-M   'P 1'
#
loop_
_entity.id
_entity.type
_entity.pdbx_description
1 polymer ?
#
loop_
_entity_poly.entity_id
_entity_poly.type
_entity_poly.pdbx_seq_one_letter_code
_entity_poly.pdbx_strand_id
1 'polypeptide(L)'
;MDVETLIERFMNIRTHPRARHKPLLLLLALSRVQHGESQFISYAALEPVLRRLLIEYGDLTSTAHPEYPFWWLQTDGIWQVEGAEDVPRRARDNAPTAAGLRRSKARAGFADDVQRSLEQDEDLLMDVARGLLDEFIPQAYHHALIADLDLRIA
;
A
#
# COMPACT_ATOMS: atom_id res chain seq x y z
N MET A 1 2.62 -12.79 15.62
CA MET A 1 1.72 -11.68 15.95
C MET A 1 0.34 -12.27 16.13
N ASP A 2 -0.47 -11.75 17.04
CA ASP A 2 -1.87 -12.16 17.11
C ASP A 2 -2.65 -11.59 15.90
N VAL A 3 -3.64 -12.33 15.42
CA VAL A 3 -4.44 -12.02 14.22
C VAL A 3 -5.24 -10.74 14.40
N GLU A 4 -5.92 -10.60 15.53
CA GLU A 4 -6.74 -9.43 15.87
C GLU A 4 -5.86 -8.18 15.92
N THR A 5 -4.68 -8.31 16.54
CA THR A 5 -3.65 -7.26 16.57
C THR A 5 -3.19 -6.83 15.16
N LEU A 6 -3.12 -7.75 14.19
CA LEU A 6 -2.69 -7.38 12.84
C LEU A 6 -3.79 -6.64 12.07
N ILE A 7 -5.02 -7.14 12.10
CA ILE A 7 -6.17 -6.49 11.45
C ILE A 7 -6.34 -5.06 11.97
N GLU A 8 -6.25 -4.87 13.29
CA GLU A 8 -6.30 -3.55 13.92
C GLU A 8 -5.24 -2.59 13.38
N ARG A 9 -4.01 -3.05 13.09
CA ARG A 9 -2.97 -2.20 12.51
C ARG A 9 -3.40 -1.66 11.14
N PHE A 10 -3.97 -2.52 10.28
CA PHE A 10 -4.46 -2.11 8.97
C PHE A 10 -5.63 -1.12 9.06
N MET A 11 -6.55 -1.33 10.01
CA MET A 11 -7.70 -0.45 10.19
C MET A 11 -7.32 0.90 10.85
N ASN A 12 -6.21 0.96 11.57
CA ASN A 12 -5.74 2.18 12.25
C ASN A 12 -4.65 2.95 11.48
N ILE A 13 -4.47 2.68 10.18
CA ILE A 13 -3.52 3.44 9.36
C ILE A 13 -3.86 4.92 9.35
N ARG A 14 -2.84 5.77 9.51
CA ARG A 14 -3.00 7.22 9.54
C ARG A 14 -3.32 7.71 8.13
N THR A 15 -4.59 8.00 7.88
CA THR A 15 -5.07 8.61 6.64
C THR A 15 -6.10 9.69 6.93
N HIS A 16 -6.25 10.66 6.01
CA HIS A 16 -7.36 11.60 6.08
C HIS A 16 -8.66 10.85 5.75
N PRO A 17 -9.83 11.18 6.33
CA PRO A 17 -11.09 10.43 6.12
C PRO A 17 -11.55 10.25 4.66
N ARG A 18 -11.02 11.03 3.73
CA ARG A 18 -11.30 10.91 2.28
C ARG A 18 -10.09 10.44 1.46
N ALA A 19 -8.93 10.33 2.08
CA ALA A 19 -7.70 9.95 1.41
C ALA A 19 -7.61 8.43 1.29
N ARG A 20 -7.63 7.96 0.04
CA ARG A 20 -7.60 6.54 -0.33
C ARG A 20 -6.21 6.04 -0.71
N HIS A 21 -5.20 6.89 -0.65
CA HIS A 21 -3.90 6.60 -1.24
C HIS A 21 -3.11 5.48 -0.53
N LYS A 22 -3.19 5.38 0.79
CA LYS A 22 -2.56 4.32 1.58
C LYS A 22 -3.36 3.00 1.46
N PRO A 23 -4.70 3.00 1.63
CA PRO A 23 -5.53 1.81 1.38
C PRO A 23 -5.30 1.20 -0.02
N LEU A 24 -5.22 2.02 -1.07
CA LEU A 24 -4.97 1.53 -2.44
C LEU A 24 -3.59 0.89 -2.60
N LEU A 25 -2.55 1.45 -1.95
CA LEU A 25 -1.23 0.82 -1.91
C LEU A 25 -1.27 -0.53 -1.17
N LEU A 26 -1.97 -0.59 -0.04
CA LEU A 26 -2.10 -1.82 0.74
C LEU A 26 -2.83 -2.91 -0.05
N LEU A 27 -3.96 -2.59 -0.68
CA LEU A 27 -4.71 -3.55 -1.53
C LEU A 27 -3.86 -4.07 -2.70
N LEU A 28 -3.11 -3.19 -3.36
CA LEU A 28 -2.14 -3.59 -4.38
C LEU A 28 -1.07 -4.54 -3.81
N ALA A 29 -0.55 -4.26 -2.61
CA ALA A 29 0.43 -5.11 -1.97
C ALA A 29 -0.14 -6.47 -1.54
N LEU A 30 -1.38 -6.53 -1.04
CA LEU A 30 -2.06 -7.79 -0.70
C LEU A 30 -2.24 -8.66 -1.94
N SER A 31 -2.64 -8.08 -3.07
CA SER A 31 -2.71 -8.82 -4.34
C SER A 31 -1.36 -9.44 -4.71
N ARG A 32 -0.26 -8.70 -4.58
CA ARG A 32 1.08 -9.24 -4.83
C ARG A 32 1.40 -10.44 -3.94
N VAL A 33 1.03 -10.40 -2.65
CA VAL A 33 1.20 -11.53 -1.73
C VAL A 33 0.39 -12.74 -2.20
N GLN A 34 -0.88 -12.58 -2.59
CA GLN A 34 -1.72 -13.68 -3.10
C GLN A 34 -1.16 -14.34 -4.37
N HIS A 35 -0.41 -13.59 -5.17
CA HIS A 35 0.23 -14.06 -6.40
C HIS A 35 1.63 -14.62 -6.17
N GLY A 36 2.09 -14.72 -4.92
CA GLY A 36 3.43 -15.21 -4.59
C GLY A 36 4.54 -14.32 -5.14
N GLU A 37 4.25 -13.04 -5.37
CA GLU A 37 5.26 -12.09 -5.82
C GLU A 37 6.25 -11.75 -4.70
N SER A 38 7.43 -11.24 -5.09
CA SER A 38 8.41 -10.78 -4.12
C SER A 38 7.82 -9.68 -3.22
N GLN A 39 8.05 -9.83 -1.90
CA GLN A 39 7.74 -8.86 -0.83
C GLN A 39 8.11 -7.43 -1.25
N PHE A 40 9.29 -7.25 -1.85
CA PHE A 40 9.83 -5.94 -2.19
C PHE A 40 9.72 -5.61 -3.67
N ILE A 41 8.92 -4.57 -3.98
CA ILE A 41 8.76 -4.00 -5.32
C ILE A 41 9.54 -2.69 -5.45
N SER A 42 10.22 -2.51 -6.57
CA SER A 42 10.85 -1.22 -6.86
C SER A 42 9.80 -0.13 -7.08
N TYR A 43 10.11 1.10 -6.63
CA TYR A 43 9.24 2.25 -6.87
C TYR A 43 8.96 2.44 -8.37
N ALA A 44 9.96 2.23 -9.24
CA ALA A 44 9.80 2.37 -10.67
C ALA A 44 8.75 1.40 -11.28
N ALA A 45 8.64 0.19 -10.74
CA ALA A 45 7.63 -0.79 -11.15
C ALA A 45 6.27 -0.51 -10.50
N LEU A 46 6.25 -0.09 -9.23
CA LEU A 46 5.03 0.19 -8.48
C LEU A 46 4.31 1.44 -8.98
N GLU A 47 5.07 2.49 -9.30
CA GLU A 47 4.56 3.82 -9.58
C GLU A 47 3.49 3.87 -10.67
N PRO A 48 3.66 3.29 -11.88
CA PRO A 48 2.64 3.40 -12.92
C PRO A 48 1.31 2.74 -12.50
N VAL A 49 1.37 1.59 -11.81
CA VAL A 49 0.19 0.88 -11.31
C VAL A 49 -0.49 1.69 -10.23
N LEU A 50 0.24 2.09 -9.18
CA LEU A 50 -0.33 2.87 -8.09
C LEU A 50 -0.87 4.22 -8.58
N ARG A 51 -0.18 4.88 -9.52
CA ARG A 51 -0.66 6.13 -10.12
C ARG A 51 -2.01 5.95 -10.78
N ARG A 52 -2.21 4.87 -11.56
CA ARG A 52 -3.50 4.55 -12.19
C ARG A 52 -4.58 4.36 -11.12
N LEU A 53 -4.32 3.52 -10.12
CA LEU A 53 -5.27 3.26 -9.02
C LEU A 53 -5.66 4.54 -8.28
N LEU A 54 -4.71 5.44 -8.03
CA LEU A 54 -4.97 6.74 -7.39
C LEU A 54 -5.84 7.65 -8.26
N ILE A 55 -5.73 7.59 -9.58
CA ILE A 55 -6.55 8.38 -10.50
C ILE A 55 -7.97 7.82 -10.60
N GLU A 56 -8.11 6.50 -10.69
CA GLU A 56 -9.39 5.82 -10.94
C GLU A 56 -10.22 5.65 -9.67
N TYR A 57 -9.57 5.29 -8.57
CA TYR A 57 -10.21 4.91 -7.31
C TYR A 57 -9.86 5.86 -6.16
N GLY A 58 -9.04 6.88 -6.41
CA GLY A 58 -8.73 7.93 -5.43
C GLY A 58 -9.75 9.06 -5.41
N ASP A 59 -9.49 10.08 -4.58
CA ASP A 59 -10.37 11.24 -4.47
C ASP A 59 -10.08 12.27 -5.56
N LEU A 60 -11.14 12.60 -6.32
CA LEU A 60 -11.09 13.51 -7.46
C LEU A 60 -10.67 14.89 -6.99
N THR A 61 -9.46 15.34 -7.36
CA THR A 61 -9.12 16.76 -7.66
C THR A 61 -7.61 17.04 -7.87
N SER A 62 -6.67 16.12 -7.67
CA SER A 62 -5.25 16.48 -7.79
C SER A 62 -4.35 15.40 -8.37
N THR A 63 -3.24 15.86 -8.95
CA THR A 63 -2.11 15.07 -9.43
C THR A 63 -1.85 13.86 -8.53
N ALA A 64 -1.83 12.66 -9.10
CA ALA A 64 -1.49 11.47 -8.35
C ALA A 64 -0.03 11.53 -7.89
N HIS A 65 0.18 11.32 -6.59
CA HIS A 65 1.49 11.32 -5.93
C HIS A 65 1.79 9.94 -5.31
N PRO A 66 2.15 8.91 -6.10
CA PRO A 66 2.49 7.59 -5.58
C PRO A 66 3.66 7.60 -4.58
N GLU A 67 4.56 8.59 -4.67
CA GLU A 67 5.71 8.74 -3.78
C GLU A 67 5.30 8.93 -2.32
N TYR A 68 4.13 9.50 -2.04
CA TYR A 68 3.68 9.78 -0.68
C TYR A 68 3.19 8.55 0.06
N PRO A 69 2.19 7.77 -0.41
CA PRO A 69 1.84 6.52 0.25
C PRO A 69 3.02 5.54 0.27
N PHE A 70 3.82 5.46 -0.79
CA PHE A 70 5.01 4.59 -0.83
C PHE A 70 6.00 4.90 0.31
N TRP A 71 6.20 6.18 0.61
CA TRP A 71 7.15 6.61 1.64
C TRP A 71 6.55 6.63 3.05
N TRP A 72 5.37 7.23 3.21
CA TRP A 72 4.80 7.54 4.53
C TRP A 72 4.07 6.38 5.18
N LEU A 73 3.72 5.33 4.45
CA LEU A 73 3.13 4.13 5.04
C LEU A 73 4.08 3.44 6.03
N GLN A 74 5.39 3.71 5.94
CA GLN A 74 6.38 3.26 6.94
C GLN A 74 6.07 3.75 8.36
N THR A 75 5.42 4.91 8.49
CA THR A 75 5.07 5.49 9.80
C THR A 75 3.97 4.71 10.53
N ASP A 76 3.27 3.83 9.82
CA ASP A 76 2.23 2.95 10.36
C ASP A 76 2.81 1.58 10.79
N GLY A 77 4.10 1.35 10.54
CA GLY A 77 4.83 0.13 10.90
C GLY A 77 4.49 -1.11 10.06
N ILE A 78 3.51 -1.02 9.15
CA ILE A 78 3.05 -2.14 8.30
C ILE A 78 3.92 -2.29 7.05
N TRP A 79 4.62 -1.22 6.68
CA TRP A 79 5.36 -1.08 5.43
C TRP A 79 6.80 -0.68 5.70
N GLN A 80 7.72 -1.07 4.83
CA GLN A 80 9.13 -0.72 4.95
C GLN A 80 9.72 -0.41 3.57
N VAL A 81 10.62 0.58 3.50
CA VAL A 81 11.40 0.91 2.31
C VAL A 81 12.84 0.48 2.56
N GLU A 82 13.39 -0.40 1.71
CA GLU A 82 14.79 -0.82 1.79
C GLU A 82 15.71 0.39 1.60
N GLY A 83 16.69 0.57 2.50
CA GLY A 83 17.67 1.65 2.43
C GLY A 83 17.03 3.04 2.50
N ALA A 84 15.96 3.20 3.28
CA ALA A 84 15.25 4.48 3.43
C ALA A 84 16.20 5.63 3.84
N GLU A 85 17.21 5.34 4.65
CA GLU A 85 18.26 6.26 5.08
C GLU A 85 19.01 6.91 3.91
N ASP A 86 19.19 6.17 2.82
CA ASP A 86 19.94 6.59 1.62
C ASP A 86 19.06 7.32 0.59
N VAL A 87 17.75 7.34 0.79
CA VAL A 87 16.83 8.03 -0.11
C VAL A 87 16.92 9.55 0.11
N PRO A 88 17.26 10.35 -0.93
CA PRO A 88 17.32 11.80 -0.81
C PRO A 88 15.95 12.40 -0.50
N ARG A 89 15.88 13.24 0.54
CA ARG A 89 14.66 13.86 1.06
C ARG A 89 14.71 15.37 0.96
N ARG A 90 13.55 15.99 0.74
CA ARG A 90 13.41 17.44 0.76
C ARG A 90 13.45 17.94 2.21
N ALA A 91 14.17 19.02 2.46
CA ALA A 91 14.32 19.58 3.80
C ALA A 91 12.99 20.07 4.42
N ARG A 92 12.04 20.53 3.59
CA ARG A 92 10.78 21.14 4.05
C ARG A 92 9.85 20.16 4.75
N ASP A 93 9.68 18.97 4.18
CA ASP A 93 8.66 18.00 4.58
C ASP A 93 9.24 16.61 4.84
N ASN A 94 10.57 16.46 4.73
CA ASN A 94 11.28 15.19 4.87
C ASN A 94 10.75 14.07 3.94
N ALA A 95 10.06 14.45 2.86
CA ALA A 95 9.54 13.52 1.86
C ALA A 95 10.52 13.40 0.68
N PRO A 96 10.63 12.22 0.06
CA PRO A 96 11.38 12.06 -1.17
C PRO A 96 10.60 12.65 -2.36
N THR A 97 11.30 12.83 -3.48
CA THR A 97 10.64 13.08 -4.77
C THR A 97 10.47 11.76 -5.52
N ALA A 98 9.46 11.64 -6.39
CA ALA A 98 9.33 10.49 -7.29
C ALA A 98 10.62 10.23 -8.09
N ALA A 99 11.27 11.29 -8.57
CA ALA A 99 12.55 11.18 -9.26
C ALA A 99 13.69 10.69 -8.34
N GLY A 100 13.69 11.09 -7.06
CA GLY A 100 14.62 10.59 -6.04
C GLY A 100 14.46 9.09 -5.82
N LEU A 101 13.22 8.62 -5.59
CA LEU A 101 12.90 7.21 -5.40
C LEU A 101 13.31 6.34 -6.60
N ARG A 102 13.08 6.84 -7.82
CA ARG A 102 13.53 6.15 -9.04
C ARG A 102 15.06 6.07 -9.12
N ARG A 103 15.76 7.18 -8.88
CA ARG A 103 17.24 7.23 -8.96
C ARG A 103 17.92 6.37 -7.92
N SER A 104 17.39 6.33 -6.69
CA SER A 104 17.91 5.47 -5.63
C SER A 104 17.49 4.00 -5.80
N LYS A 105 16.67 3.68 -6.81
CA LYS A 105 16.08 2.35 -7.01
C LYS A 105 15.39 1.84 -5.74
N ALA A 106 14.73 2.74 -5.02
CA ALA A 106 14.06 2.41 -3.77
C ALA A 106 13.08 1.24 -3.98
N ARG A 107 13.08 0.29 -3.04
CA ARG A 107 12.17 -0.84 -3.02
C ARG A 107 11.40 -0.84 -1.71
N ALA A 108 10.16 -1.30 -1.74
CA ALA A 108 9.35 -1.34 -0.55
C ALA A 108 8.38 -2.51 -0.56
N GLY A 109 7.90 -2.87 0.62
CA GLY A 109 7.03 -4.01 0.84
C GLY A 109 6.43 -3.96 2.24
N PHE A 110 5.62 -4.97 2.57
CA PHE A 110 5.20 -5.18 3.95
C PHE A 110 6.42 -5.38 4.86
N ALA A 111 6.29 -4.97 6.11
CA ALA A 111 7.26 -5.33 7.14
C ALA A 111 7.35 -6.85 7.29
N ASP A 112 8.51 -7.39 7.67
CA ASP A 112 8.76 -8.84 7.63
C ASP A 112 7.80 -9.67 8.50
N ASP A 113 7.35 -9.11 9.63
CA ASP A 113 6.34 -9.71 10.48
C ASP A 113 4.97 -9.76 9.80
N VAL A 114 4.59 -8.68 9.11
CA VAL A 114 3.33 -8.56 8.37
C VAL A 114 3.33 -9.48 7.16
N GLN A 115 4.39 -9.44 6.33
CA GLN A 115 4.53 -10.29 5.15
C GLN A 115 4.38 -11.76 5.54
N ARG A 116 5.11 -12.20 6.56
CA ARG A 116 5.07 -13.59 7.03
C ARG A 116 3.68 -14.00 7.50
N SER A 117 2.99 -13.15 8.25
CA SER A 117 1.62 -13.44 8.69
C SER A 117 0.65 -13.57 7.51
N LEU A 118 0.74 -12.69 6.51
CA LEU A 118 -0.12 -12.72 5.32
C LEU A 118 0.17 -13.92 4.40
N GLU A 119 1.43 -14.37 4.32
CA GLU A 119 1.80 -15.55 3.53
C GLU A 119 1.39 -16.87 4.20
N GLN A 120 1.26 -16.89 5.53
CA GLN A 120 0.94 -18.09 6.31
C GLN A 120 -0.55 -18.32 6.50
N ASP A 121 -1.37 -17.28 6.34
CA ASP A 121 -2.79 -17.29 6.64
C ASP A 121 -3.56 -16.54 5.53
N GLU A 122 -4.14 -17.31 4.61
CA GLU A 122 -4.91 -16.76 3.48
C GLU A 122 -6.22 -16.13 3.97
N ASP A 123 -6.85 -16.68 5.02
CA ASP A 123 -8.08 -16.14 5.61
C ASP A 123 -7.82 -14.76 6.21
N LEU A 124 -6.71 -14.60 6.94
CA LEU A 124 -6.26 -13.32 7.46
C LEU A 124 -6.05 -12.28 6.35
N LEU A 125 -5.40 -12.67 5.26
CA LEU A 125 -5.19 -11.78 4.12
C LEU A 125 -6.55 -11.33 3.53
N MET A 126 -7.47 -12.27 3.32
CA MET A 126 -8.82 -11.97 2.81
C MET A 126 -9.58 -11.04 3.75
N ASP A 127 -9.52 -11.26 5.06
CA ASP A 127 -10.20 -10.43 6.05
C ASP A 127 -9.61 -9.01 6.11
N VAL A 128 -8.30 -8.88 6.01
CA VAL A 128 -7.65 -7.55 5.88
C VAL A 128 -8.07 -6.86 4.58
N ALA A 129 -8.12 -7.58 3.45
CA ALA A 129 -8.54 -7.01 2.17
C ALA A 129 -9.99 -6.53 2.21
N ARG A 130 -10.91 -7.34 2.77
CA ARG A 130 -12.32 -6.98 2.97
C ARG A 130 -12.45 -5.76 3.89
N GLY A 131 -11.77 -5.77 5.04
CA GLY A 131 -11.78 -4.64 5.98
C GLY A 131 -11.30 -3.34 5.34
N LEU A 132 -10.23 -3.39 4.54
CA LEU A 132 -9.70 -2.21 3.84
C LEU A 132 -10.70 -1.66 2.81
N LEU A 133 -11.38 -2.55 2.07
CA LEU A 133 -12.41 -2.18 1.12
C LEU A 133 -13.59 -1.51 1.84
N ASP A 134 -14.11 -2.14 2.88
CA ASP A 134 -15.31 -1.69 3.59
C ASP A 134 -15.08 -0.36 4.33
N GLU A 135 -13.92 -0.18 4.96
CA GLU A 135 -13.62 1.02 5.76
C GLU A 135 -13.22 2.21 4.88
N PHE A 136 -12.38 1.99 3.86
CA PHE A 136 -11.70 3.10 3.18
C PHE A 136 -12.11 3.33 1.73
N ILE A 137 -12.73 2.34 1.07
CA ILE A 137 -13.04 2.43 -0.36
C ILE A 137 -14.56 2.55 -0.53
N PRO A 138 -15.05 3.58 -1.27
CA PRO A 138 -16.48 3.67 -1.59
C PRO A 138 -16.97 2.38 -2.25
N GLN A 139 -18.09 1.84 -1.76
CA GLN A 139 -18.65 0.57 -2.21
C GLN A 139 -18.82 0.47 -3.74
N ALA A 140 -19.10 1.59 -4.40
CA ALA A 140 -19.20 1.69 -5.85
C ALA A 140 -17.93 1.26 -6.61
N TYR A 141 -16.76 1.29 -5.97
CA TYR A 141 -15.48 0.89 -6.56
C TYR A 141 -15.06 -0.54 -6.22
N HIS A 142 -15.70 -1.21 -5.26
CA HIS A 142 -15.25 -2.52 -4.76
C HIS A 142 -15.08 -3.53 -5.90
N HIS A 143 -16.14 -3.78 -6.67
CA HIS A 143 -16.11 -4.76 -7.77
C HIS A 143 -15.01 -4.46 -8.80
N ALA A 144 -14.88 -3.19 -9.22
CA ALA A 144 -13.88 -2.79 -10.21
C ALA A 144 -12.45 -2.94 -9.67
N LEU A 145 -12.21 -2.53 -8.42
CA LEU A 145 -10.90 -2.58 -7.78
C LEU A 145 -10.47 -4.03 -7.49
N ILE A 146 -11.39 -4.88 -7.03
CA ILE A 146 -11.13 -6.32 -6.84
C ILE A 146 -10.69 -6.95 -8.16
N ALA A 147 -11.42 -6.68 -9.24
CA ALA A 147 -11.11 -7.22 -10.56
C ALA A 147 -9.79 -6.67 -11.12
N ASP A 148 -9.52 -5.36 -10.98
CA ASP A 148 -8.29 -4.71 -11.47
C ASP A 148 -7.03 -5.19 -10.74
N LEU A 149 -7.17 -5.60 -9.48
CA LEU A 149 -6.08 -6.15 -8.67
C LEU A 149 -6.04 -7.68 -8.67
N ASP A 150 -6.97 -8.36 -9.32
CA ASP A 150 -7.16 -9.82 -9.23
C ASP A 150 -7.18 -10.33 -7.76
N LEU A 151 -7.82 -9.57 -6.86
CA LEU A 151 -7.89 -9.89 -5.44
C LEU A 151 -8.84 -11.07 -5.20
N ARG A 152 -8.36 -12.11 -4.52
CA ARG A 152 -9.18 -13.25 -4.10
C ARG A 152 -9.72 -12.96 -2.71
N ILE A 153 -11.02 -12.72 -2.59
CA ILE A 153 -11.67 -12.38 -1.32
C ILE A 153 -12.94 -13.22 -1.08
N ALA A 154 -13.04 -14.39 -1.73
CA ALA A 154 -14.21 -15.26 -1.72
C ALA A 154 -14.06 -16.39 -0.71
#